data_AF-A0A7C3DD30-F1
#
_entry.id   AF-A0A7C3DD30-F1
#
_cell.length_a   1.000
_cell.length_b   1.000
_cell.length_c   1.000
_cell.angle_alpha   90.00
_cell.angle_beta   90.00
_cell.angle_gamma   90.00
#
_symmetry.space_group_name_H-M   'P 1'
#
loop_
_entity.id
_entity.type
_entity.pdbx_description
1 polymer ?
#
loop_
_entity_poly.entity_id
_entity_poly.type
_entity_poly.pdbx_seq_one_letter_code
_entity_poly.pdbx_strand_id
1 'polypeptide(L)'
;MTRHPSKPLSSTATHRPPSLFNRPRLFTGLAALALGALLYLLERPAARTYFIPRTLAEMLQPDGGAGLFGALGQQLPTFLHTFSLCLLTAALLRVGWRGALGICGAWLVTDALFELGQQTTTAEWLARHVPAWFQHVPVLDNTASYFLHGRFDPLDLLSIVLGAAAAFVLILATRRFDPSSGGAANGV
;
A
#
# COMPACT_ATOMS: atom_id res chain seq x y z
N MET A 1 26.40 -50.69 44.45
CA MET A 1 25.93 -49.29 44.53
C MET A 1 26.17 -48.61 43.18
N THR A 2 25.22 -48.69 42.25
CA THR A 2 25.31 -48.10 40.92
C THR A 2 24.27 -46.98 40.81
N ARG A 3 24.76 -45.73 40.71
CA ARG A 3 23.92 -44.53 40.60
C ARG A 3 23.22 -44.51 39.24
N HIS A 4 21.89 -44.51 39.25
CA HIS A 4 21.05 -44.22 38.09
C HIS A 4 21.18 -42.72 37.74
N PRO A 5 21.51 -42.35 36.49
CA PRO A 5 21.43 -40.97 36.05
C PRO A 5 19.97 -40.61 35.76
N SER A 6 19.45 -39.63 36.51
CA SER A 6 18.15 -39.01 36.31
C SER A 6 18.12 -38.23 34.99
N LYS A 7 17.19 -38.59 34.08
CA LYS A 7 16.88 -37.83 32.87
C LYS A 7 16.47 -36.39 33.24
N PRO A 8 16.99 -35.35 32.57
CA PRO A 8 16.53 -33.99 32.77
C PRO A 8 15.12 -33.84 32.16
N LEU A 9 14.24 -33.19 32.93
CA LEU A 9 12.88 -32.84 32.55
C LEU A 9 12.90 -31.95 31.31
N SER A 10 12.26 -32.41 30.23
CA SER A 10 12.04 -31.66 29.00
C SER A 10 11.34 -30.34 29.33
N SER A 11 12.05 -29.25 29.03
CA SER A 11 11.55 -27.88 28.99
C SER A 11 10.24 -27.82 28.21
N THR A 12 9.15 -27.47 28.90
CA THR A 12 7.86 -27.11 28.32
C THR A 12 8.04 -25.89 27.43
N ALA A 13 8.32 -26.14 26.15
CA ALA A 13 8.28 -25.14 25.10
C ALA A 13 6.86 -24.56 25.06
N THR A 14 6.73 -23.31 25.50
CA THR A 14 5.50 -22.52 25.38
C THR A 14 5.23 -22.34 23.88
N HIS A 15 4.34 -23.17 23.35
CA HIS A 15 3.91 -23.13 21.97
C HIS A 15 3.06 -21.86 21.76
N ARG A 16 3.73 -20.71 21.55
CA ARG A 16 3.05 -19.49 21.10
C ARG A 16 2.36 -19.84 19.78
N PRO A 17 1.02 -19.66 19.67
CA PRO A 17 0.36 -19.88 18.39
C PRO A 17 1.03 -18.98 17.36
N PRO A 18 1.34 -19.48 16.15
CA PRO A 18 1.93 -18.66 15.11
C PRO A 18 0.98 -17.50 14.86
N SER A 19 1.46 -16.27 15.10
CA SER A 19 0.63 -15.08 14.90
C SER A 19 0.17 -15.06 13.45
N LEU A 20 -1.14 -15.09 13.21
CA LEU A 20 -1.73 -15.14 11.87
C LEU A 20 -1.25 -13.98 10.99
N PHE A 21 -0.97 -12.82 11.59
CA PHE A 21 -0.54 -11.60 10.91
C PHE A 21 0.95 -11.29 11.11
N ASN A 22 1.62 -10.90 10.02
CA ASN A 22 2.93 -10.25 10.11
C ASN A 22 2.74 -8.80 10.58
N ARG A 23 2.62 -8.63 11.90
CA ARG A 23 2.34 -7.35 12.59
C ARG A 23 3.19 -6.19 12.09
N PRO A 24 4.54 -6.30 11.95
CA PRO A 24 5.32 -5.15 11.51
C PRO A 24 4.96 -4.70 10.09
N ARG A 25 4.74 -5.63 9.15
CA ARG A 25 4.31 -5.25 7.78
C ARG A 25 2.95 -4.57 7.77
N LEU A 26 2.01 -5.07 8.58
CA LEU A 26 0.69 -4.47 8.71
C LEU A 26 0.77 -3.05 9.26
N PHE A 27 1.49 -2.85 10.37
CA PHE A 27 1.65 -1.51 10.97
C PHE A 27 2.38 -0.55 10.05
N THR A 28 3.47 -0.97 9.39
CA THR A 28 4.19 -0.13 8.44
C THR A 28 3.30 0.24 7.25
N GLY A 29 2.54 -0.72 6.70
CA GLY A 29 1.58 -0.46 5.62
C GLY A 29 0.49 0.53 6.02
N LEU A 30 -0.13 0.35 7.19
CA LEU A 30 -1.16 1.26 7.70
C LEU A 30 -0.63 2.66 7.98
N ALA A 31 0.56 2.77 8.60
CA ALA A 31 1.19 4.06 8.87
C ALA A 31 1.56 4.78 7.58
N ALA A 32 2.10 4.06 6.58
CA ALA A 32 2.41 4.64 5.28
C ALA A 32 1.14 5.10 4.54
N LEU A 33 0.05 4.31 4.60
CA LEU A 33 -1.22 4.70 4.00
C LEU A 33 -1.81 5.95 4.68
N ALA A 34 -1.80 6.00 6.02
CA ALA A 34 -2.29 7.16 6.77
C ALA A 34 -1.46 8.42 6.49
N LEU A 35 -0.13 8.28 6.41
CA LEU A 35 0.76 9.37 6.04
C LEU A 35 0.53 9.84 4.59
N GLY A 36 0.39 8.90 3.65
CA GLY A 36 0.11 9.21 2.25
C GLY A 36 -1.23 9.91 2.09
N ALA A 37 -2.26 9.47 2.81
CA ALA A 37 -3.55 10.14 2.86
C ALA A 37 -3.43 11.55 3.45
N LEU A 38 -2.73 11.73 4.58
CA LEU A 38 -2.52 13.04 5.17
C LEU A 38 -1.80 14.00 4.20
N LEU A 39 -0.72 13.53 3.57
CA LEU A 39 0.01 14.33 2.58
C LEU A 39 -0.86 14.65 1.35
N TYR A 40 -1.67 13.68 0.88
CA TYR A 40 -2.64 13.92 -0.18
C TYR A 40 -3.61 15.06 0.18
N LEU A 41 -4.11 15.09 1.42
CA LEU A 41 -5.01 16.14 1.90
C LEU A 41 -4.35 17.50 2.07
N LEU A 42 -3.07 17.54 2.43
CA LEU A 42 -2.35 18.78 2.69
C LEU A 42 -1.74 19.40 1.43
N GLU A 43 -1.32 18.57 0.47
CA GLU A 43 -0.58 18.99 -0.73
C GLU A 43 -1.46 19.13 -1.99
N ARG A 44 -2.59 18.43 -2.09
CA ARG A 44 -3.50 18.56 -3.26
C ARG A 44 -4.55 19.64 -2.98
N PRO A 45 -4.81 20.56 -3.92
CA PRO A 45 -5.85 21.59 -3.76
C PRO A 45 -7.23 20.97 -3.52
N ALA A 46 -8.01 21.58 -2.63
CA ALA A 46 -9.37 21.17 -2.25
C ALA A 46 -10.32 20.81 -3.41
N ALA A 47 -10.14 21.45 -4.57
CA ALA A 47 -10.92 21.17 -5.78
C ALA A 47 -10.58 19.83 -6.47
N ARG A 48 -9.51 19.16 -6.05
CA ARG A 48 -8.95 17.94 -6.66
C ARG A 48 -8.80 16.79 -5.68
N THR A 49 -9.24 16.97 -4.44
CA THR A 49 -9.12 15.97 -3.37
C THR A 49 -10.30 15.01 -3.45
N TYR A 50 -10.04 13.82 -3.99
CA TYR A 50 -11.01 12.73 -4.08
C TYR A 50 -11.36 12.23 -2.65
N PHE A 51 -12.64 11.92 -2.39
CA PHE A 51 -13.21 11.48 -1.09
C PHE A 51 -13.43 12.53 0.03
N ILE A 52 -13.05 13.79 -0.12
CA ILE A 52 -13.27 14.80 0.93
C ILE A 52 -14.38 15.76 0.50
N PRO A 53 -15.42 15.98 1.32
CA PRO A 53 -16.41 17.03 1.05
C PRO A 53 -15.71 18.37 0.85
N ARG A 54 -16.08 19.10 -0.20
CA ARG A 54 -15.45 20.37 -0.57
C ARG A 54 -15.33 21.35 0.60
N THR A 55 -16.37 21.42 1.44
CA THR A 55 -16.42 22.26 2.64
C THR A 55 -15.33 21.90 3.66
N LEU A 56 -15.05 20.61 3.85
CA LEU A 56 -14.00 20.15 4.75
C LEU A 56 -12.63 20.43 4.15
N ALA A 57 -12.45 20.19 2.85
CA ALA A 57 -11.19 20.48 2.16
C ALA A 57 -10.86 21.98 2.16
N GLU A 58 -11.83 22.86 1.90
CA GLU A 58 -11.68 24.32 1.96
C GLU A 58 -11.38 24.81 3.39
N MET A 59 -11.96 24.18 4.42
CA MET A 59 -11.65 24.49 5.82
C MET A 59 -10.24 24.07 6.23
N LEU A 60 -9.74 22.94 5.71
CA LEU A 60 -8.39 22.44 5.99
C LEU A 60 -7.30 23.14 5.16
N GLN A 61 -7.66 23.76 4.03
CA GLN A 61 -6.74 24.44 3.12
C GLN A 61 -7.26 25.84 2.73
N PRO A 62 -7.37 26.80 3.67
CA PRO A 62 -7.91 28.13 3.38
C PRO A 62 -7.10 28.90 2.31
N ASP A 63 -5.81 28.60 2.16
CA ASP A 63 -4.91 29.27 1.21
C ASP A 63 -4.62 28.46 -0.08
N GLY A 64 -5.39 27.38 -0.35
CA GLY A 64 -5.30 26.66 -1.64
C GLY A 64 -4.32 25.47 -1.70
N GLY A 65 -3.82 25.01 -0.55
CA GLY A 65 -2.86 23.89 -0.44
C GLY A 65 -1.43 24.41 -0.37
N ALA A 66 -0.76 24.12 0.75
CA ALA A 66 0.46 24.83 1.14
C ALA A 66 1.71 24.44 0.32
N GLY A 67 1.65 23.41 -0.53
CA GLY A 67 2.78 22.97 -1.34
C GLY A 67 4.07 22.85 -0.51
N LEU A 68 3.98 22.36 0.73
CA LEU A 68 5.05 22.46 1.73
C LEU A 68 6.31 21.74 1.24
N PHE A 69 6.12 20.73 0.39
CA PHE A 69 7.18 19.94 -0.21
C PHE A 69 7.36 20.20 -1.72
N GLY A 70 6.65 21.18 -2.28
CA GLY A 70 6.73 21.58 -3.68
C GLY A 70 6.48 20.41 -4.64
N ALA A 71 7.42 20.17 -5.55
CA ALA A 71 7.32 19.06 -6.51
C ALA A 71 7.23 17.71 -5.80
N LEU A 72 8.08 17.45 -4.79
CA LEU A 72 8.13 16.16 -4.08
C LEU A 72 6.82 15.82 -3.36
N GLY A 73 6.09 16.84 -2.88
CA GLY A 73 4.78 16.67 -2.25
C GLY A 73 3.70 16.13 -3.19
N GLN A 74 3.87 16.30 -4.50
CA GLN A 74 2.88 15.84 -5.49
C GLN A 74 2.97 14.34 -5.77
N GLN A 75 4.18 13.77 -5.72
CA GLN A 75 4.41 12.35 -6.03
C GLN A 75 4.57 11.45 -4.79
N LEU A 76 4.88 12.02 -3.63
CA LEU A 76 5.02 11.26 -2.38
C LEU A 76 3.74 10.50 -1.98
N PRO A 77 2.52 11.04 -2.15
CA PRO A 77 1.30 10.28 -1.93
C PRO A 77 1.20 9.04 -2.82
N THR A 78 1.55 9.15 -4.11
CA THR A 78 1.52 8.04 -5.08
C THR A 78 2.50 6.93 -4.68
N PHE A 79 3.73 7.30 -4.30
CA PHE A 79 4.72 6.36 -3.77
C PHE A 79 4.19 5.63 -2.54
N LEU A 80 3.69 6.38 -1.54
CA LEU A 80 3.21 5.83 -0.27
C LEU A 80 1.97 4.95 -0.47
N HIS A 81 1.09 5.32 -1.39
CA HIS A 81 -0.07 4.54 -1.77
C HIS A 81 0.35 3.16 -2.30
N THR A 82 1.14 3.12 -3.38
CA THR A 82 1.63 1.87 -4.00
C THR A 82 2.38 1.00 -2.97
N PHE A 83 3.28 1.63 -2.21
CA PHE A 83 4.06 0.97 -1.16
C PHE A 83 3.17 0.33 -0.10
N SER A 84 2.18 1.08 0.41
CA SER A 84 1.28 0.61 1.46
C SER A 84 0.42 -0.56 1.01
N LEU A 85 -0.16 -0.51 -0.19
CA LEU A 85 -1.01 -1.57 -0.73
C LEU A 85 -0.26 -2.88 -0.94
N CYS A 86 0.98 -2.80 -1.43
CA CYS A 86 1.88 -3.95 -1.51
C CYS A 86 2.11 -4.59 -0.13
N LEU A 87 2.43 -3.78 0.89
CA LEU A 87 2.70 -4.29 2.25
C LEU A 87 1.47 -4.87 2.92
N LEU A 88 0.32 -4.20 2.82
CA LEU A 88 -0.94 -4.66 3.41
C LEU A 88 -1.39 -5.97 2.79
N THR A 89 -1.34 -6.09 1.46
CA THR A 89 -1.66 -7.33 0.74
C THR A 89 -0.71 -8.45 1.13
N ALA A 90 0.60 -8.17 1.19
CA ALA A 90 1.60 -9.16 1.60
C ALA A 90 1.48 -9.57 3.08
N ALA A 91 1.03 -8.67 3.95
CA ALA A 91 0.78 -8.95 5.37
C ALA A 91 -0.42 -9.88 5.55
N LEU A 92 -1.46 -9.73 4.72
CA LEU A 92 -2.66 -10.57 4.72
C LEU A 92 -2.38 -11.97 4.17
N LEU A 93 -1.66 -12.08 3.06
CA LEU A 93 -1.52 -13.33 2.31
C LEU A 93 -0.32 -14.21 2.70
N ARG A 94 0.52 -13.79 3.66
CA ARG A 94 1.71 -14.53 4.14
C ARG A 94 2.54 -15.16 3.01
N VAL A 95 2.81 -14.37 1.98
CA VAL A 95 3.44 -14.88 0.76
C VAL A 95 4.90 -15.28 0.97
N GLY A 96 5.47 -16.05 0.01
CA GLY A 96 6.91 -16.25 -0.25
C GLY A 96 7.46 -15.25 -1.29
N TRP A 97 8.71 -15.37 -1.75
CA TRP A 97 9.33 -14.35 -2.63
C TRP A 97 8.59 -14.21 -3.98
N ARG A 98 8.13 -15.33 -4.55
CA ARG A 98 7.32 -15.36 -5.77
C ARG A 98 5.98 -14.66 -5.57
N GLY A 99 5.33 -14.88 -4.44
CA GLY A 99 4.09 -14.21 -4.10
C GLY A 99 4.28 -12.71 -3.82
N ALA A 100 5.42 -12.30 -3.25
CA ALA A 100 5.77 -10.88 -3.11
C ALA A 100 5.95 -10.22 -4.48
N LEU A 101 6.62 -10.90 -5.42
CA LEU A 101 6.78 -10.41 -6.79
C LEU A 101 5.41 -10.27 -7.48
N GLY A 102 4.53 -11.26 -7.31
CA GLY A 102 3.17 -11.22 -7.84
C GLY A 102 2.34 -10.06 -7.27
N ILE A 103 2.39 -9.84 -5.95
CA ILE A 103 1.67 -8.73 -5.29
C ILE A 103 2.20 -7.37 -5.77
N CYS A 104 3.52 -7.17 -5.74
CA CYS A 104 4.13 -5.90 -6.16
C CYS A 104 3.89 -5.65 -7.66
N GLY A 105 3.96 -6.68 -8.50
CA GLY A 105 3.64 -6.59 -9.92
C GLY A 105 2.17 -6.26 -10.18
N ALA A 106 1.24 -6.89 -9.45
CA ALA A 106 -0.19 -6.62 -9.60
C ALA A 106 -0.54 -5.17 -9.22
N TRP A 107 -0.02 -4.66 -8.11
CA TRP A 107 -0.25 -3.27 -7.69
C TRP A 107 0.44 -2.28 -8.61
N LEU A 108 1.69 -2.54 -9.03
CA LEU A 108 2.37 -1.69 -10.02
C LEU A 108 1.56 -1.54 -11.30
N VAL A 109 1.06 -2.66 -11.85
CA VAL A 109 0.23 -2.63 -13.07
C VAL A 109 -1.08 -1.90 -12.82
N THR A 110 -1.75 -2.18 -11.70
CA THR A 110 -3.03 -1.56 -11.36
C THR A 110 -2.89 -0.04 -11.23
N ASP A 111 -1.94 0.43 -10.44
CA ASP A 111 -1.73 1.85 -10.19
C ASP A 111 -1.26 2.55 -11.48
N ALA A 112 -0.41 1.91 -12.28
CA ALA A 112 0.01 2.45 -13.57
C ALA A 112 -1.16 2.55 -14.58
N LEU A 113 -2.10 1.60 -14.57
CA LEU A 113 -3.31 1.68 -15.40
C LEU A 113 -4.23 2.82 -14.96
N PHE A 114 -4.38 3.07 -13.65
CA PHE A 114 -5.13 4.21 -13.16
C PHE A 114 -4.48 5.53 -13.58
N GLU A 115 -3.15 5.63 -13.48
CA GLU A 115 -2.38 6.80 -13.90
C GLU A 115 -2.52 7.06 -15.40
N LEU A 116 -2.33 6.02 -16.24
CA LEU A 116 -2.55 6.11 -17.68
C LEU A 116 -4.01 6.42 -18.05
N GLY A 117 -4.96 5.98 -17.23
CA GLY A 117 -6.38 6.31 -17.36
C GLY A 117 -6.69 7.80 -17.24
N GLN A 118 -5.82 8.58 -16.59
CA GLN A 118 -5.95 10.03 -16.44
C GLN A 118 -5.37 10.82 -17.62
N GLN A 119 -4.83 10.15 -18.65
CA GLN A 119 -4.49 10.84 -19.90
C GLN A 119 -5.75 11.38 -20.55
N THR A 120 -5.74 12.63 -21.03
CA THR A 120 -6.95 13.37 -21.47
C THR A 120 -7.86 12.57 -22.40
N THR A 121 -7.31 11.97 -23.44
CA THR A 121 -8.07 11.15 -24.41
C THR A 121 -8.66 9.89 -23.78
N THR A 122 -7.90 9.22 -22.92
CA THR A 122 -8.33 8.02 -22.20
C THR A 122 -9.37 8.36 -21.12
N ALA A 123 -9.17 9.47 -20.41
CA ALA A 123 -10.04 9.95 -19.34
C ALA A 123 -11.44 10.30 -19.86
N GLU A 124 -11.53 11.04 -20.98
CA GLU A 124 -12.81 11.34 -21.63
C GLU A 124 -13.51 10.10 -22.16
N TRP A 125 -12.75 9.11 -22.63
CA TRP A 125 -13.31 7.83 -23.05
C TRP A 125 -13.83 7.03 -21.85
N LEU A 126 -13.03 6.87 -20.79
CA LEU A 126 -13.41 6.16 -19.57
C LEU A 126 -14.62 6.81 -18.90
N ALA A 127 -14.63 8.14 -18.75
CA ALA A 127 -15.73 8.87 -18.13
C ALA A 127 -17.08 8.63 -18.82
N ARG A 128 -17.08 8.47 -20.16
CA ARG A 128 -18.29 8.14 -20.93
C ARG A 128 -18.73 6.68 -20.81
N HIS A 129 -17.82 5.78 -20.42
CA HIS A 129 -18.07 4.35 -20.30
C HIS A 129 -18.17 3.88 -18.84
N VAL A 130 -18.13 4.79 -17.85
CA VAL A 130 -18.43 4.45 -16.46
C VAL A 130 -19.84 3.90 -16.38
N PRO A 131 -20.04 2.68 -15.83
CA PRO A 131 -21.38 2.09 -15.73
C PRO A 131 -22.32 2.97 -14.88
N ALA A 132 -23.55 3.18 -15.35
CA ALA A 132 -24.52 4.04 -14.64
C ALA A 132 -24.81 3.59 -13.20
N TRP A 133 -24.69 2.29 -12.91
CA TRP A 133 -24.88 1.77 -11.55
C TRP A 133 -23.83 2.25 -10.55
N PHE A 134 -22.65 2.72 -11.01
CA PHE A 134 -21.63 3.32 -10.14
C PHE A 134 -22.18 4.52 -9.37
N GLN A 135 -23.10 5.29 -9.95
CA GLN A 135 -23.73 6.45 -9.30
C GLN A 135 -24.52 6.09 -8.03
N HIS A 136 -24.88 4.82 -7.85
CA HIS A 136 -25.67 4.32 -6.72
C HIS A 136 -24.81 3.62 -5.66
N VAL A 137 -23.51 3.46 -5.92
CA VAL A 137 -22.57 2.81 -5.00
C VAL A 137 -21.68 3.89 -4.41
N PRO A 138 -21.78 4.15 -3.08
CA PRO A 138 -20.86 5.06 -2.41
C PRO A 138 -19.43 4.67 -2.74
N VAL A 139 -18.54 5.65 -2.96
CA VAL A 139 -17.14 5.50 -3.43
C VAL A 139 -17.01 5.43 -4.95
N LEU A 140 -17.88 4.68 -5.64
CA LEU A 140 -17.80 4.50 -7.09
C LEU A 140 -18.49 5.62 -7.87
N ASP A 141 -19.42 6.31 -7.24
CA ASP A 141 -20.16 7.47 -7.76
C ASP A 141 -19.26 8.59 -8.29
N ASN A 142 -18.04 8.71 -7.77
CA ASN A 142 -17.07 9.72 -8.18
C ASN A 142 -16.08 9.23 -9.26
N THR A 143 -16.19 7.98 -9.75
CA THR A 143 -15.20 7.38 -10.68
C THR A 143 -14.99 8.20 -11.96
N ALA A 144 -16.05 8.74 -12.57
CA ALA A 144 -15.90 9.60 -13.74
C ALA A 144 -15.14 10.90 -13.41
N SER A 145 -15.43 11.49 -12.24
CA SER A 145 -14.75 12.68 -11.74
C SER A 145 -13.27 12.42 -11.47
N TYR A 146 -12.91 11.23 -10.96
CA TYR A 146 -11.52 10.82 -10.74
C TYR A 146 -10.70 10.91 -12.04
N PHE A 147 -11.20 10.35 -13.14
CA PHE A 147 -10.47 10.37 -14.41
C PHE A 147 -10.44 11.77 -15.04
N LEU A 148 -11.54 12.53 -14.97
CA LEU A 148 -11.64 13.85 -15.60
C LEU A 148 -10.83 14.95 -14.88
N HIS A 149 -10.70 14.86 -13.55
CA HIS A 149 -9.98 15.85 -12.74
C HIS A 149 -8.59 15.38 -12.30
N GLY A 150 -8.28 14.10 -12.53
CA GLY A 150 -6.94 13.55 -12.43
C GLY A 150 -5.98 14.23 -13.40
N ARG A 151 -4.68 14.14 -13.12
CA ARG A 151 -3.64 14.67 -13.99
C ARG A 151 -2.58 13.60 -14.14
N PHE A 152 -2.45 13.11 -15.37
CA PHE A 152 -1.33 12.28 -15.75
C PHE A 152 0.01 13.00 -15.50
N ASP A 153 0.86 12.41 -14.67
CA ASP A 153 2.23 12.81 -14.39
C ASP A 153 3.18 11.61 -14.58
N PRO A 154 4.12 11.65 -15.54
CA PRO A 154 5.13 10.60 -15.70
C PRO A 154 5.96 10.34 -14.43
N LEU A 155 6.10 11.32 -13.53
CA LEU A 155 6.78 11.12 -12.25
C LEU A 155 5.95 10.29 -11.27
N ASP A 156 4.63 10.24 -11.42
CA ASP A 156 3.77 9.32 -10.66
C ASP A 156 4.01 7.87 -11.09
N LEU A 157 4.23 7.59 -12.38
CA LEU A 157 4.66 6.26 -12.85
C LEU A 157 6.00 5.82 -12.23
N LEU A 158 6.98 6.73 -12.18
CA LEU A 158 8.25 6.46 -11.49
C LEU A 158 8.03 6.17 -10.01
N SER A 159 7.15 6.93 -9.36
CA SER A 159 6.82 6.79 -7.94
C SER A 159 6.11 5.48 -7.62
N ILE A 160 5.25 5.00 -8.53
CA ILE A 160 4.64 3.66 -8.47
C ILE A 160 5.72 2.58 -8.52
N VAL A 161 6.64 2.67 -9.50
CA VAL A 161 7.75 1.70 -9.63
C VAL A 161 8.61 1.69 -8.37
N LEU A 162 9.00 2.86 -7.88
CA LEU A 162 9.81 2.99 -6.66
C LEU A 162 9.06 2.47 -5.42
N GLY A 163 7.77 2.75 -5.28
CA GLY A 163 6.94 2.26 -4.18
C GLY A 163 6.82 0.75 -4.16
N ALA A 164 6.54 0.15 -5.32
CA ALA A 164 6.47 -1.31 -5.48
C ALA A 164 7.82 -1.97 -5.20
N ALA A 165 8.92 -1.40 -5.71
CA ALA A 165 10.28 -1.90 -5.48
C ALA A 165 10.68 -1.82 -4.00
N ALA A 166 10.42 -0.68 -3.35
CA ALA A 166 10.68 -0.50 -1.92
C ALA A 166 9.89 -1.49 -1.06
N ALA A 167 8.60 -1.70 -1.39
CA ALA A 167 7.78 -2.69 -0.70
C ALA A 167 8.31 -4.11 -0.88
N PHE A 168 8.72 -4.47 -2.11
CA PHE A 168 9.30 -5.77 -2.41
C PHE A 168 10.56 -6.03 -1.57
N VAL A 169 11.49 -5.06 -1.54
CA VAL A 169 12.71 -5.13 -0.73
C VAL A 169 12.37 -5.30 0.76
N LEU A 170 11.44 -4.51 1.30
CA LEU A 170 11.05 -4.60 2.71
C LEU A 170 10.41 -5.96 3.05
N ILE A 171 9.56 -6.49 2.16
CA ILE A 171 8.95 -7.82 2.33
C ILE A 171 10.04 -8.89 2.40
N LEU A 172 11.06 -8.83 1.52
CA LEU A 172 12.16 -9.79 1.54
C LEU A 172 13.06 -9.63 2.78
N ALA A 173 13.41 -8.40 3.14
CA ALA A 173 14.24 -8.11 4.30
C ALA A 173 13.59 -8.62 5.60
N THR A 174 12.30 -8.37 5.76
CA THR A 174 11.53 -8.83 6.94
C THR A 174 11.23 -10.33 6.93
N ARG A 175 11.42 -11.04 5.81
CA ARG A 175 11.37 -12.52 5.80
C ARG A 175 12.66 -13.15 6.29
N ARG A 176 13.81 -12.59 5.88
CA ARG A 176 15.12 -13.10 6.29
C ARG A 176 15.30 -13.02 7.81
N PHE A 177 14.58 -12.13 8.46
CA PHE A 177 14.64 -11.89 9.90
C PHE A 177 13.61 -12.66 10.73
N ASP A 178 12.87 -13.63 10.16
CA ASP A 178 11.88 -14.40 10.92
C ASP A 178 12.60 -15.48 11.76
N PRO A 179 12.81 -15.29 13.08
CA PRO A 179 13.69 -16.17 13.88
C PRO A 179 13.13 -17.58 14.02
N SER A 180 11.83 -17.75 13.76
CA SER A 180 11.14 -19.04 13.73
C SER A 180 11.44 -19.89 12.49
N SER A 181 12.14 -19.35 11.49
CA SER A 181 12.46 -20.10 10.25
C SER A 181 13.79 -20.85 10.30
N GLY A 182 14.60 -20.66 11.35
CA GLY A 182 15.93 -21.29 11.51
C GLY A 182 15.94 -22.79 11.82
N GLY A 183 14.81 -23.51 11.74
CA GLY A 183 14.70 -24.93 12.12
C GLY A 183 14.35 -25.91 11.00
N ALA A 184 14.03 -25.45 9.79
CA ALA A 184 13.46 -26.32 8.74
C ALA A 184 14.27 -26.34 7.42
N ALA A 185 15.56 -26.04 7.47
CA ALA A 185 16.47 -26.19 6.33
C ALA A 185 17.52 -27.26 6.63
N ASN A 186 17.06 -28.52 6.71
CA ASN A 186 17.87 -29.73 6.53
C ASN A 186 16.91 -30.88 6.24
N GLY A 187 16.66 -31.14 4.96
CA GLY A 187 15.86 -32.29 4.54
C GLY A 187 15.25 -32.16 3.16
N VAL A 188 16.07 -32.00 2.11
CA VAL A 188 16.01 -32.75 0.84
C VAL A 188 17.43 -32.80 0.28
#